data_AF-A0A067NRM7-F1
#
_entry.id   AF-A0A067NRM7-F1
#
_cell.length_a   1.000
_cell.length_b   1.000
_cell.length_c   1.000
_cell.angle_alpha   90.00
_cell.angle_beta   90.00
_cell.angle_gamma   90.00
#
_symmetry.space_group_name_H-M   'P 1'
#
loop_
_entity.id
_entity.type
_entity.pdbx_description
1 polymer ?
#
loop_
_entity_poly.entity_id
_entity_poly.type
_entity_poly.pdbx_seq_one_letter_code
_entity_poly.pdbx_strand_id
1 'polypeptide(L)'
;ICLAILAQIYTSVPAEGGRKVRLRYHGTPIADFGVAWGAADVKCQDTFAFFEEENGVFWKGDDPNDHYWIWFKTVKGEEVILDVSMYQFNMCLMVQMQPYNESCPLLELTPAFWRDRVINRNTPSLHTERQRLSVLRNADLHTVVTLGRNTLRPQDAQAIWNFMSQISSAPMSEIERQMAVIWTVSNCIQMKGMLEAQAWKRYPPTPPLALDLDPDERGGDDEPAEEWTKFLKKWKKLKKRGGTAESIADAFKRWQQ
;
A
#
# COMPACT_ATOMS: atom_id res chain seq x y z
N ILE A 1 6.00 -0.36 -9.45
CA ILE A 1 6.98 0.52 -8.74
C ILE A 1 8.43 0.02 -8.88
N CYS A 2 8.80 -1.16 -8.35
CA CYS A 2 10.20 -1.62 -8.34
C CYS A 2 10.86 -1.67 -9.73
N LEU A 3 10.15 -2.06 -10.78
CA LEU A 3 10.66 -2.04 -12.15
C LEU A 3 10.98 -0.63 -12.65
N ALA A 4 10.17 0.37 -12.28
CA ALA A 4 10.45 1.76 -12.63
C ALA A 4 11.72 2.25 -11.91
N ILE A 5 11.90 1.89 -10.64
CA ILE A 5 13.14 2.18 -9.89
C ILE A 5 14.35 1.53 -10.58
N LEU A 6 14.23 0.26 -10.95
CA LEU A 6 15.28 -0.46 -11.67
C LEU A 6 15.64 0.26 -12.97
N ALA A 7 14.64 0.52 -13.82
CA ALA A 7 14.77 1.14 -15.13
C ALA A 7 15.39 2.54 -15.07
N GLN A 8 14.79 3.41 -14.25
CA GLN A 8 15.04 4.84 -14.33
C GLN A 8 16.18 5.29 -13.40
N ILE A 9 16.38 4.59 -12.28
CA ILE A 9 17.42 4.95 -11.31
C ILE A 9 18.65 4.07 -11.51
N TYR A 10 18.50 2.74 -11.60
CA TYR A 10 19.66 1.85 -11.54
C TYR A 10 20.30 1.56 -12.89
N THR A 11 19.49 1.35 -13.94
CA THR A 11 19.97 0.99 -15.28
C THR A 11 20.11 2.16 -16.24
N SER A 12 19.47 3.31 -15.99
CA SER A 12 19.59 4.46 -16.89
C SER A 12 21.04 4.93 -17.05
N VAL A 13 21.42 5.27 -18.27
CA VAL A 13 22.70 5.92 -18.57
C VAL A 13 22.44 7.42 -18.45
N PRO A 14 23.18 8.14 -17.59
CA PRO A 14 23.04 9.60 -17.55
C PRO A 14 23.40 10.18 -18.92
N ALA A 15 22.72 11.26 -19.32
CA ALA A 15 23.16 12.06 -20.47
C ALA A 15 24.63 12.49 -20.28
N GLU A 16 25.36 12.76 -21.37
CA GLU A 16 26.77 13.15 -21.29
C GLU A 16 27.00 14.28 -20.26
N GLY A 17 27.87 14.03 -19.28
CA GLY A 17 28.15 14.95 -18.17
C GLY A 17 27.14 14.94 -17.00
N GLY A 18 26.05 14.16 -17.10
CA GLY A 18 25.02 14.04 -16.07
C GLY A 18 25.44 13.20 -14.86
N ARG A 19 25.07 13.64 -13.66
CA ARG A 19 25.27 12.86 -12.43
C ARG A 19 24.18 11.78 -12.32
N LYS A 20 24.60 10.53 -12.15
CA LYS A 20 23.66 9.41 -11.95
C LYS A 20 22.92 9.55 -10.61
N VAL A 21 21.59 9.55 -10.66
CA VAL A 21 20.73 9.55 -9.47
C VAL A 21 20.74 8.15 -8.83
N ARG A 22 20.76 8.08 -7.50
CA ARG A 22 20.80 6.83 -6.72
C ARG A 22 19.91 7.00 -5.49
N LEU A 23 19.12 5.97 -5.18
CA LEU A 23 18.35 5.94 -3.93
C LEU A 23 19.30 5.88 -2.73
N ARG A 24 18.93 6.59 -1.67
CA ARG A 24 19.64 6.63 -0.40
C ARG A 24 18.62 6.65 0.73
N TYR A 25 18.97 6.03 1.85
CA TYR A 25 18.24 6.11 3.10
C TYR A 25 19.18 6.63 4.20
N HIS A 26 18.81 7.74 4.85
CA HIS A 26 19.67 8.51 5.77
C HIS A 26 21.11 8.68 5.26
N GLY A 27 21.25 9.10 4.00
CA GLY A 27 22.56 9.31 3.36
C GLY A 27 23.30 8.04 2.92
N THR A 28 22.83 6.85 3.32
CA THR A 28 23.42 5.57 2.96
C THR A 28 22.81 5.04 1.65
N PRO A 29 23.60 4.68 0.63
CA PRO A 29 23.07 4.13 -0.62
C PRO A 29 22.24 2.85 -0.43
N ILE A 30 21.17 2.72 -1.21
CA ILE A 30 20.42 1.47 -1.33
C ILE A 30 21.21 0.49 -2.20
N ALA A 31 21.55 -0.66 -1.62
CA ALA A 31 22.33 -1.74 -2.23
C ALA A 31 21.45 -2.83 -2.85
N ASP A 32 20.20 -2.95 -2.40
CA ASP A 32 19.23 -3.92 -2.92
C ASP A 32 17.81 -3.48 -2.60
N PHE A 33 16.85 -3.94 -3.38
CA PHE A 33 15.42 -3.74 -3.14
C PHE A 33 14.61 -4.78 -3.90
N GLY A 34 13.38 -4.99 -3.45
CA GLY A 34 12.53 -6.00 -4.06
C GLY A 34 11.13 -6.02 -3.47
N VAL A 35 10.45 -7.12 -3.73
CA VAL A 35 9.12 -7.41 -3.19
C VAL A 35 9.26 -8.54 -2.19
N ALA A 36 8.52 -8.44 -1.09
CA ALA A 36 8.36 -9.50 -0.12
C ALA A 36 6.87 -9.88 -0.05
N TRP A 37 6.64 -11.13 0.33
CA TRP A 37 5.34 -11.75 0.48
C TRP A 37 5.27 -12.47 1.81
N GLY A 38 4.09 -12.43 2.42
CA GLY A 38 3.82 -13.16 3.65
C GLY A 38 2.46 -12.82 4.20
N ALA A 39 2.37 -12.69 5.52
CA ALA A 39 1.13 -12.34 6.20
C ALA A 39 1.24 -11.00 6.94
N ALA A 40 0.16 -10.24 6.98
CA ALA A 40 -0.05 -9.11 7.86
C ALA A 40 -0.78 -9.56 9.15
N ASP A 41 -0.38 -9.02 10.32
CA ASP A 41 -1.12 -9.25 11.59
C ASP A 41 -2.36 -8.34 11.62
N VAL A 42 -3.47 -8.88 11.10
CA VAL A 42 -4.74 -8.18 10.98
C VAL A 42 -5.78 -8.87 11.85
N LYS A 43 -6.53 -8.11 12.65
CA LYS A 43 -7.64 -8.68 13.43
C LYS A 43 -8.87 -8.82 12.54
N CYS A 44 -9.76 -9.75 12.86
CA CYS A 44 -10.96 -10.01 12.05
C CYS A 44 -11.90 -8.79 11.91
N GLN A 45 -11.82 -7.82 12.82
CA GLN A 45 -12.56 -6.56 12.75
C GLN A 45 -11.99 -5.56 11.74
N ASP A 46 -10.72 -5.73 11.36
CA ASP A 46 -9.99 -4.85 10.45
C ASP A 46 -9.93 -5.43 9.03
N THR A 47 -10.49 -6.63 8.81
CA THR A 47 -10.64 -7.20 7.47
C THR A 47 -11.90 -6.65 6.82
N PHE A 48 -11.76 -6.00 5.67
CA PHE A 48 -12.89 -5.47 4.92
C PHE A 48 -13.77 -6.57 4.33
N ALA A 49 -15.09 -6.36 4.36
CA ALA A 49 -16.05 -7.15 3.61
C ALA A 49 -17.18 -6.23 3.12
N PHE A 50 -17.50 -6.27 1.83
CA PHE A 50 -18.66 -5.59 1.27
C PHE A 50 -19.84 -6.56 1.20
N PHE A 51 -21.01 -6.11 1.63
CA PHE A 51 -22.25 -6.87 1.45
C PHE A 51 -23.05 -6.23 0.31
N GLU A 52 -23.23 -6.99 -0.77
CA GLU A 52 -24.08 -6.62 -1.89
C GLU A 52 -25.52 -7.04 -1.57
N GLU A 53 -26.35 -6.07 -1.20
CA GLU A 53 -27.73 -6.33 -0.75
C GLU A 53 -28.61 -6.96 -1.84
N GLU A 54 -28.46 -6.53 -3.09
CA GLU A 54 -29.28 -7.00 -4.23
C GLU A 54 -29.18 -8.51 -4.42
N ASN A 55 -27.97 -9.05 -4.31
CA ASN A 55 -27.67 -10.47 -4.55
C ASN A 55 -27.43 -11.26 -3.26
N GLY A 56 -27.38 -10.60 -2.10
CA GLY A 56 -27.05 -11.20 -0.81
C GLY A 56 -25.62 -11.74 -0.72
N VAL A 57 -24.68 -11.18 -1.49
CA VAL A 57 -23.30 -11.69 -1.63
C VAL A 57 -22.34 -10.90 -0.74
N PHE A 58 -21.49 -11.61 0.00
CA PHE A 58 -20.35 -11.00 0.69
C PHE A 58 -19.11 -11.05 -0.19
N TRP A 59 -18.61 -9.89 -0.57
CA TRP A 59 -17.32 -9.69 -1.20
C TRP A 59 -16.29 -9.52 -0.09
N LYS A 60 -15.44 -10.53 0.11
CA LYS A 60 -14.32 -10.42 1.04
C LYS A 60 -13.25 -9.51 0.44
N GLY A 61 -12.66 -8.66 1.27
CA GLY A 61 -11.44 -7.95 0.93
C GLY A 61 -10.25 -8.89 0.81
N ASP A 62 -9.07 -8.31 0.72
CA ASP A 62 -7.83 -9.05 0.52
C ASP A 62 -7.53 -9.99 1.69
N ASP A 63 -6.83 -11.09 1.41
CA ASP A 63 -6.44 -12.05 2.44
C ASP A 63 -5.20 -11.52 3.18
N PRO A 64 -5.26 -11.28 4.50
CA PRO A 64 -4.09 -10.85 5.26
C PRO A 64 -2.96 -11.89 5.25
N ASN A 65 -3.22 -13.15 4.87
CA ASN A 65 -2.19 -14.17 4.68
C ASN A 65 -1.52 -14.14 3.30
N ASP A 66 -1.95 -13.26 2.41
CA ASP A 66 -1.42 -13.07 1.06
C ASP A 66 -1.05 -11.60 0.83
N HIS A 67 -0.21 -11.07 1.71
CA HIS A 67 0.15 -9.65 1.72
C HIS A 67 1.53 -9.40 1.11
N TYR A 68 1.67 -8.29 0.38
CA TYR A 68 2.88 -7.92 -0.35
C TYR A 68 3.37 -6.52 0.06
N TRP A 69 4.68 -6.37 0.23
CA TRP A 69 5.30 -5.08 0.51
C TRP A 69 6.64 -4.93 -0.23
N ILE A 70 7.12 -3.69 -0.33
CA ILE A 70 8.42 -3.37 -0.94
C ILE A 70 9.44 -3.26 0.18
N TRP A 71 10.59 -3.91 0.01
CA TRP A 71 11.71 -3.79 0.94
C TRP A 71 12.90 -3.11 0.25
N PHE A 72 13.69 -2.39 1.03
CA PHE A 72 14.95 -1.80 0.62
C PHE A 72 16.04 -2.17 1.61
N LYS A 73 17.25 -2.40 1.11
CA LYS A 73 18.43 -2.70 1.92
C LYS A 73 19.56 -1.74 1.58
N THR A 74 20.13 -1.10 2.59
CA THR A 74 21.28 -0.22 2.43
C THR A 74 22.59 -1.00 2.30
N VAL A 75 23.67 -0.36 1.84
CA VAL A 75 25.02 -0.96 1.84
C VAL A 75 25.54 -1.32 3.24
N LYS A 76 24.95 -0.74 4.30
CA LYS A 76 25.25 -1.06 5.70
C LYS A 76 24.41 -2.20 6.27
N GLY A 77 23.51 -2.77 5.46
CA GLY A 77 22.63 -3.86 5.86
C GLY A 77 21.36 -3.41 6.59
N GLU A 78 21.13 -2.11 6.75
CA GLU A 78 19.86 -1.60 7.28
C GLU A 78 18.72 -1.84 6.28
N GLU A 79 17.61 -2.38 6.78
CA GLU A 79 16.42 -2.70 5.99
C GLU A 79 15.25 -1.80 6.40
N VAL A 80 14.48 -1.35 5.40
CA VAL A 80 13.28 -0.54 5.54
C VAL A 80 12.19 -1.07 4.62
N ILE A 81 10.94 -0.90 5.01
CA ILE A 81 9.78 -1.41 4.28
C ILE A 81 8.89 -0.23 3.87
N LEU A 82 8.43 -0.27 2.63
CA LEU A 82 7.30 0.52 2.13
C LEU A 82 6.13 -0.43 1.89
N ASP A 83 5.06 -0.20 2.61
CA ASP A 83 3.80 -0.90 2.45
C ASP A 83 2.74 0.06 1.90
N VAL A 84 2.01 -0.37 0.88
CA VAL A 84 0.97 0.44 0.21
C VAL A 84 -0.40 -0.25 0.21
N SER A 85 -0.50 -1.44 0.80
CA SER A 85 -1.72 -2.27 0.81
C SER A 85 -2.33 -2.40 2.20
N MET A 86 -1.63 -2.01 3.27
CA MET A 86 -2.19 -2.04 4.64
C MET A 86 -3.47 -1.21 4.82
N TYR A 87 -3.77 -0.27 3.94
CA TYR A 87 -5.04 0.47 3.94
C TYR A 87 -6.26 -0.45 3.79
N GLN A 88 -6.13 -1.57 3.08
CA GLN A 88 -7.17 -2.60 2.96
C GLN A 88 -7.43 -3.35 4.27
N PHE A 89 -6.61 -3.11 5.29
CA PHE A 89 -6.71 -3.70 6.62
C PHE A 89 -6.91 -2.63 7.69
N ASN A 90 -7.63 -1.56 7.34
CA ASN A 90 -7.99 -0.46 8.23
C ASN A 90 -6.78 0.33 8.80
N MET A 91 -5.62 0.21 8.16
CA MET A 91 -4.47 1.06 8.48
C MET A 91 -4.55 2.34 7.65
N CYS A 92 -5.35 3.30 8.11
CA CYS A 92 -5.67 4.55 7.41
C CYS A 92 -4.51 5.57 7.37
N LEU A 93 -3.25 5.11 7.39
CA LEU A 93 -2.09 5.99 7.27
C LEU A 93 -1.88 6.39 5.81
N MET A 94 -1.97 7.69 5.57
CA MET A 94 -1.85 8.29 4.25
C MET A 94 -0.64 9.23 4.20
N VAL A 95 -0.07 9.37 3.01
CA VAL A 95 0.93 10.39 2.68
C VAL A 95 0.29 11.45 1.79
N GLN A 96 0.54 12.72 2.11
CA GLN A 96 0.15 13.82 1.24
C GLN A 96 0.92 13.77 -0.09
N MET A 97 0.17 13.78 -1.19
CA MET A 97 0.67 13.66 -2.56
C MET A 97 1.15 15.00 -3.14
N GLN A 98 0.91 16.13 -2.48
CA GLN A 98 1.51 17.41 -2.85
C GLN A 98 2.80 17.65 -2.06
N PRO A 99 3.89 18.11 -2.69
CA PRO A 99 4.05 18.54 -4.09
C PRO A 99 4.51 17.41 -5.04
N TYR A 100 4.26 16.15 -4.68
CA TYR A 100 4.80 14.98 -5.38
C TYR A 100 4.22 14.75 -6.78
N ASN A 101 2.93 15.07 -6.97
CA ASN A 101 2.21 14.79 -8.20
C ASN A 101 1.36 15.99 -8.67
N GLU A 102 1.94 16.86 -9.50
CA GLU A 102 1.21 17.94 -10.18
C GLU A 102 0.29 17.41 -11.31
N SER A 103 0.54 16.19 -11.80
CA SER A 103 -0.20 15.61 -12.92
C SER A 103 -1.53 14.96 -12.54
N CYS A 104 -1.78 14.74 -11.25
CA CYS A 104 -3.04 14.19 -10.74
C CYS A 104 -3.52 14.99 -9.52
N PRO A 105 -4.05 16.21 -9.72
CA PRO A 105 -4.49 17.07 -8.61
C PRO A 105 -5.70 16.51 -7.84
N LEU A 106 -6.38 15.49 -8.37
CA LEU A 106 -7.56 14.89 -7.75
C LEU A 106 -7.22 13.95 -6.57
N LEU A 107 -5.97 13.51 -6.44
CA LEU A 107 -5.53 12.65 -5.35
C LEU A 107 -4.60 13.43 -4.42
N GLU A 108 -5.14 13.92 -3.31
CA GLU A 108 -4.37 14.64 -2.30
C GLU A 108 -3.62 13.71 -1.33
N LEU A 109 -4.13 12.50 -1.15
CA LEU A 109 -3.64 11.50 -0.21
C LEU A 109 -3.41 10.17 -0.93
N THR A 110 -2.39 9.42 -0.50
CA THR A 110 -2.17 8.04 -0.96
C THR A 110 -1.82 7.13 0.22
N PRO A 111 -2.29 5.87 0.23
CA PRO A 111 -1.86 4.88 1.21
C PRO A 111 -0.36 4.64 1.14
N ALA A 112 0.34 4.85 2.26
CA ALA A 112 1.73 4.49 2.38
C ALA A 112 2.14 4.39 3.85
N PHE A 113 2.63 3.22 4.23
CA PHE A 113 3.23 2.98 5.53
C PHE A 113 4.73 2.69 5.36
N TRP A 114 5.54 3.63 5.84
CA TRP A 114 6.99 3.50 5.85
C TRP A 114 7.43 2.94 7.20
N ARG A 115 7.94 1.71 7.22
CA ARG A 115 8.45 1.06 8.43
C ARG A 115 9.97 1.11 8.43
N ASP A 116 10.51 1.95 9.30
CA ASP A 116 11.94 2.14 9.49
C ASP A 116 12.47 1.47 10.77
N ARG A 117 13.75 1.72 11.09
CA ARG A 117 14.39 1.21 12.30
C ARG A 117 13.69 1.66 13.59
N VAL A 118 13.19 2.89 13.64
CA VAL A 118 12.56 3.46 14.84
C VAL A 118 11.23 2.74 15.09
N ILE A 119 10.39 2.64 14.08
CA ILE A 119 9.12 1.90 14.15
C ILE A 119 9.39 0.44 14.47
N ASN A 120 10.30 -0.21 13.74
CA ASN A 120 10.62 -1.62 13.93
C ASN A 120 11.11 -1.96 15.34
N ARG A 121 11.75 -1.01 16.05
CA ARG A 121 12.19 -1.21 17.43
C ARG A 121 11.07 -0.99 18.45
N ASN A 122 10.16 -0.07 18.15
CA ASN A 122 9.19 0.44 19.14
C ASN A 122 7.78 -0.15 18.95
N THR A 123 7.52 -0.86 17.86
CA THR A 123 6.22 -1.48 17.58
C THR A 123 6.36 -2.99 17.40
N PRO A 124 5.31 -3.78 17.70
CA PRO A 124 5.22 -5.17 17.28
C PRO A 124 5.41 -5.31 15.77
N SER A 125 5.81 -6.51 15.32
CA SER A 125 5.88 -6.75 13.88
C SER A 125 4.47 -6.84 13.29
N LEU A 126 4.20 -6.00 12.30
CA LEU A 126 2.96 -6.06 11.51
C LEU A 126 3.00 -7.14 10.43
N HIS A 127 4.17 -7.68 10.12
CA HIS A 127 4.36 -8.63 9.01
C HIS A 127 5.07 -9.89 9.49
N THR A 128 4.67 -11.01 8.91
CA THR A 128 5.37 -12.29 8.95
C THR A 128 5.80 -12.64 7.53
N GLU A 129 7.07 -12.43 7.20
CA GLU A 129 7.59 -12.72 5.88
C GLU A 129 7.71 -14.22 5.63
N ARG A 130 7.30 -14.66 4.44
CA ARG A 130 7.47 -16.04 3.95
C ARG A 130 8.49 -16.13 2.83
N GLN A 131 8.50 -15.14 1.93
CA GLN A 131 9.41 -15.11 0.79
C GLN A 131 9.73 -13.67 0.41
N ARG A 132 10.92 -13.45 -0.15
CA ARG A 132 11.26 -12.20 -0.81
C ARG A 132 12.06 -12.45 -2.09
N LEU A 133 11.89 -11.58 -3.07
CA LEU A 133 12.65 -11.59 -4.32
C LEU A 133 13.31 -10.23 -4.54
N SER A 134 14.60 -10.24 -4.84
CA SER A 134 15.32 -9.02 -5.24
C SER A 134 14.98 -8.68 -6.69
N VAL A 135 14.52 -7.44 -6.90
CA VAL A 135 14.32 -6.90 -8.25
C VAL A 135 15.65 -6.42 -8.81
N LEU A 136 16.52 -5.83 -7.98
CA LEU A 136 17.82 -5.33 -8.43
C LEU A 136 18.77 -6.42 -8.90
N ARG A 137 18.63 -7.67 -8.42
CA ARG A 137 19.50 -8.79 -8.79
C ARG A 137 18.88 -9.72 -9.83
N ASN A 138 17.66 -9.47 -10.29
CA ASN A 138 17.00 -10.33 -11.26
C ASN A 138 17.41 -9.99 -12.70
N ALA A 139 18.20 -10.86 -13.33
CA ALA A 139 18.77 -10.64 -14.67
C ALA A 139 17.71 -10.53 -15.78
N ASP A 140 16.60 -11.27 -15.67
CA ASP A 140 15.51 -11.20 -16.64
C ASP A 140 14.84 -9.82 -16.61
N LEU A 141 14.61 -9.27 -15.42
CA LEU A 141 14.08 -7.92 -15.25
C LEU A 141 15.05 -6.84 -15.73
N HIS A 142 16.37 -7.03 -15.61
CA HIS A 142 17.34 -6.12 -16.22
C HIS A 142 17.19 -6.05 -17.75
N THR A 143 16.94 -7.19 -18.39
CA THR A 143 16.71 -7.28 -19.84
C THR A 143 15.43 -6.55 -20.26
N VAL A 144 14.37 -6.62 -19.43
CA VAL A 144 13.12 -5.89 -19.65
C VAL A 144 13.36 -4.38 -19.68
N VAL A 145 14.15 -3.86 -18.73
CA VAL A 145 14.27 -2.41 -18.55
C VAL A 145 15.38 -1.73 -19.37
N THR A 146 16.32 -2.49 -19.92
CA THR A 146 17.48 -1.92 -20.65
C THR A 146 17.08 -1.17 -21.91
N LEU A 147 15.88 -1.41 -22.42
CA LEU A 147 15.46 -0.90 -23.73
C LEU A 147 14.85 0.49 -23.68
N GLY A 148 14.61 1.06 -22.49
CA GLY A 148 14.13 2.44 -22.34
C GLY A 148 12.84 2.75 -23.10
N ARG A 149 12.05 1.71 -23.41
CA ARG A 149 10.88 1.80 -24.29
C ARG A 149 9.67 2.29 -23.52
N ASN A 150 8.83 3.06 -24.21
CA ASN A 150 7.50 3.43 -23.72
C ASN A 150 6.49 2.26 -23.86
N THR A 151 6.92 1.12 -24.39
CA THR A 151 6.10 -0.07 -24.61
C THR A 151 6.86 -1.34 -24.24
N LEU A 152 6.15 -2.34 -23.73
CA LEU A 152 6.69 -3.66 -23.43
C LEU A 152 6.41 -4.61 -24.61
N ARG A 153 7.40 -5.41 -25.00
CA ARG A 153 7.16 -6.52 -25.94
C ARG A 153 6.49 -7.69 -25.21
N PRO A 154 5.88 -8.64 -25.94
CA PRO A 154 5.36 -9.86 -25.33
C PRO A 154 6.37 -10.63 -24.48
N GLN A 155 7.64 -10.69 -24.88
CA GLN A 155 8.69 -11.35 -24.09
C GLN A 155 8.99 -10.60 -22.78
N ASP A 156 8.90 -9.26 -22.81
CA ASP A 156 9.13 -8.44 -21.64
C ASP A 156 7.99 -8.63 -20.62
N ALA A 157 6.74 -8.70 -21.10
CA ALA A 157 5.58 -9.04 -20.29
C ALA A 157 5.71 -10.43 -19.66
N GLN A 158 6.14 -11.43 -20.44
CA GLN A 158 6.35 -12.79 -19.93
C GLN A 158 7.41 -12.83 -18.81
N ALA A 159 8.50 -12.07 -18.92
CA ALA A 159 9.51 -11.99 -17.86
C ALA A 159 8.94 -11.38 -16.57
N ILE A 160 8.10 -10.33 -16.68
CA ILE A 160 7.40 -9.74 -15.53
C ILE A 160 6.46 -10.78 -14.90
N TRP A 161 5.69 -11.50 -15.71
CA TRP A 161 4.78 -12.53 -15.21
C TRP A 161 5.52 -13.68 -14.53
N ASN A 162 6.63 -14.15 -15.10
CA ASN A 162 7.47 -15.17 -14.49
C ASN A 162 8.07 -14.73 -13.16
N PHE A 163 8.43 -13.45 -13.03
CA PHE A 163 8.89 -12.88 -11.76
C PHE A 163 7.75 -12.85 -10.73
N MET A 164 6.56 -12.38 -11.12
CA MET A 164 5.42 -12.31 -10.21
C MET A 164 4.93 -13.71 -9.78
N SER A 165 4.93 -14.69 -10.69
CA SER A 165 4.55 -16.07 -10.35
C SER A 165 5.51 -16.75 -9.37
N GLN A 166 6.75 -16.27 -9.24
CA GLN A 166 7.69 -16.79 -8.25
C GLN A 166 7.38 -16.36 -6.83
N ILE A 167 6.68 -15.23 -6.65
CA ILE A 167 6.34 -14.68 -5.32
C ILE A 167 4.86 -14.84 -4.98
N SER A 168 4.01 -14.99 -5.99
CA SER A 168 2.57 -15.15 -5.81
C SER A 168 2.24 -16.47 -5.12
N SER A 169 1.32 -16.44 -4.15
CA SER A 169 0.79 -17.65 -3.50
C SER A 169 -0.16 -18.45 -4.40
N ALA A 170 -0.78 -17.78 -5.38
CA ALA A 170 -1.76 -18.35 -6.29
C ALA A 170 -1.40 -18.07 -7.77
N PRO A 171 -1.95 -18.84 -8.72
CA PRO A 171 -1.84 -18.52 -10.14
C PRO A 171 -2.47 -17.16 -10.44
N MET A 172 -1.69 -16.25 -11.04
CA MET A 172 -2.21 -14.95 -11.44
C MET A 172 -3.26 -15.09 -12.54
N SER A 173 -4.39 -14.42 -12.34
CA SER A 173 -5.43 -14.19 -13.34
C SER A 173 -4.92 -13.36 -14.51
N GLU A 174 -5.66 -13.42 -15.63
CA GLU A 174 -5.34 -12.64 -16.82
C GLU A 174 -5.42 -11.13 -16.57
N ILE A 175 -6.38 -10.69 -15.74
CA ILE A 175 -6.54 -9.27 -15.38
C ILE A 175 -5.33 -8.78 -14.60
N GLU A 176 -4.86 -9.53 -13.59
CA GLU A 176 -3.66 -9.16 -12.82
C GLU A 176 -2.42 -9.05 -13.70
N ARG A 177 -2.25 -9.98 -14.66
CA ARG A 177 -1.15 -9.96 -15.63
C ARG A 177 -1.20 -8.71 -16.51
N GLN A 178 -2.38 -8.33 -16.99
CA GLN A 178 -2.57 -7.12 -17.80
C GLN A 178 -2.31 -5.86 -16.97
N MET A 179 -2.86 -5.80 -15.76
CA MET A 179 -2.67 -4.68 -14.84
C MET A 179 -1.19 -4.50 -14.46
N ALA A 180 -0.45 -5.58 -14.22
CA ALA A 180 0.98 -5.52 -13.94
C ALA A 180 1.78 -4.85 -15.08
N VAL A 181 1.44 -5.17 -16.34
CA VAL A 181 2.07 -4.57 -17.53
C VAL A 181 1.71 -3.09 -17.64
N ILE A 182 0.42 -2.75 -17.53
CA ILE A 182 -0.07 -1.36 -17.61
C ILE A 182 0.59 -0.49 -16.54
N TRP A 183 0.57 -0.94 -15.28
CA TRP A 183 1.17 -0.21 -14.17
C TRP A 183 2.68 -0.13 -14.27
N THR A 184 3.35 -1.13 -14.84
CA THR A 184 4.79 -1.07 -15.07
C THR A 184 5.14 0.05 -16.05
N VAL A 185 4.46 0.11 -17.20
CA VAL A 185 4.69 1.16 -18.21
C VAL A 185 4.36 2.54 -17.63
N SER A 186 3.19 2.68 -16.99
CA SER A 186 2.75 3.94 -16.38
C SER A 186 3.76 4.45 -15.34
N ASN A 187 4.19 3.59 -14.41
CA ASN A 187 5.18 3.97 -13.39
C ASN A 187 6.54 4.35 -14.00
N CYS A 188 6.98 3.65 -15.05
CA CYS A 188 8.23 3.97 -15.75
C CYS A 188 8.17 5.36 -16.40
N ILE A 189 7.06 5.68 -17.09
CA ILE A 189 6.85 7.00 -17.73
C ILE A 189 6.82 8.11 -16.68
N GLN A 190 6.03 7.93 -15.61
CA GLN A 190 5.91 8.93 -14.55
C GLN A 190 7.26 9.18 -13.85
N MET A 191 7.98 8.12 -13.50
CA MET A 191 9.29 8.25 -12.84
C MET A 191 10.34 8.87 -13.76
N LYS A 192 10.31 8.55 -15.06
CA LYS A 192 11.19 9.19 -16.06
C LYS A 192 10.93 10.70 -16.10
N GLY A 193 9.67 11.12 -16.26
CA GLY A 193 9.31 12.54 -16.28
C GLY A 193 9.70 13.28 -14.99
N MET A 194 9.50 12.65 -13.83
CA MET A 194 9.91 13.19 -12.53
C MET A 194 11.43 13.42 -12.44
N LEU A 195 12.23 12.48 -12.95
CA LEU A 195 13.69 12.57 -12.94
C LEU A 195 14.21 13.62 -13.93
N GLU A 196 13.65 13.65 -15.14
CA GLU A 196 13.99 14.64 -16.18
C GLU A 196 13.67 16.06 -15.73
N ALA A 197 12.48 16.28 -15.16
CA ALA A 197 12.07 17.57 -14.59
C ALA A 197 12.76 17.89 -13.25
N GLN A 198 13.53 16.94 -12.67
CA GLN A 198 14.11 17.04 -11.33
C GLN A 198 13.08 17.40 -10.24
N ALA A 199 11.82 17.02 -10.44
CA ALA A 199 10.70 17.41 -9.58
C ALA A 199 10.89 16.92 -8.14
N TRP A 200 11.60 15.79 -7.96
CA TRP A 200 11.94 15.22 -6.66
C TRP A 200 12.76 16.15 -5.75
N LYS A 201 13.44 17.16 -6.29
CA LYS A 201 14.18 18.15 -5.48
C LYS A 201 13.25 19.08 -4.69
N ARG A 202 11.98 19.18 -5.08
CA ARG A 202 10.95 19.98 -4.41
C ARG A 202 10.26 19.22 -3.28
N TYR A 203 10.54 17.91 -3.16
CA TYR A 203 9.87 17.06 -2.19
C TYR A 203 10.36 17.42 -0.78
N PRO A 204 9.45 17.52 0.21
CA PRO A 204 9.89 17.77 1.58
C PRO A 204 10.72 16.57 2.08
N PRO A 205 11.71 16.81 2.96
CA PRO A 205 12.54 15.74 3.52
C PRO A 205 11.74 14.65 4.24
N THR A 206 10.57 15.03 4.78
CA THR A 206 9.61 14.11 5.39
C THR A 206 8.23 14.42 4.80
N PRO A 207 7.59 13.45 4.14
CA PRO A 207 6.22 13.63 3.66
C PRO A 207 5.28 13.91 4.83
N PRO A 208 4.35 14.87 4.71
CA PRO A 208 3.28 15.01 5.69
C PRO A 208 2.44 13.72 5.71
N LEU A 209 2.22 13.20 6.91
CA LEU A 209 1.34 12.07 7.16
C LEU A 209 -0.06 12.59 7.51
N ALA A 210 -1.07 11.90 7.04
CA ALA A 210 -2.46 12.11 7.40
C ALA A 210 -3.08 10.78 7.83
N LEU A 211 -4.12 10.85 8.64
CA LEU A 211 -5.03 9.75 8.86
C LEU A 211 -6.26 9.98 7.99
N ASP A 212 -6.65 9.00 7.18
CA ASP A 212 -7.95 9.04 6.54
C ASP A 212 -9.00 8.68 7.59
N LEU A 213 -9.70 9.70 8.07
CA LEU A 213 -10.78 9.57 9.05
C LEU A 213 -12.11 9.55 8.31
N ASP A 214 -13.04 8.76 8.83
CA ASP A 214 -14.40 8.71 8.30
C ASP A 214 -15.03 10.12 8.34
N PRO A 215 -15.93 10.47 7.40
CA PRO A 215 -16.47 11.83 7.30
C PRO A 215 -17.12 12.34 8.60
N ASP A 216 -17.69 11.45 9.41
CA ASP A 216 -18.32 11.71 10.70
C ASP A 216 -17.31 11.84 11.86
N GLU A 217 -16.09 11.32 11.72
CA GLU A 217 -15.00 11.48 12.71
C GLU A 217 -14.22 12.80 12.55
N ARG A 218 -14.44 13.55 11.46
CA ARG A 218 -13.72 14.80 11.15
C ARG A 218 -14.23 16.02 11.95
N GLY A 219 -15.36 15.91 12.65
CA GLY A 219 -15.97 16.99 13.43
C GLY A 219 -16.16 16.58 14.89
N GLY A 220 -15.68 17.40 15.83
CA GLY A 220 -15.79 17.18 17.27
C GLY A 220 -17.21 17.36 17.84
N ASP A 221 -18.22 16.80 17.20
CA ASP A 221 -19.56 16.66 17.76
C ASP A 221 -19.71 15.24 18.33
N ASP A 222 -18.99 14.97 19.42
CA ASP A 222 -19.02 13.73 20.22
C ASP A 222 -20.39 13.45 20.90
N GLU A 223 -21.42 14.28 20.66
CA GLU A 223 -22.68 14.19 21.39
C GLU A 223 -23.50 12.89 21.15
N PRO A 224 -23.54 12.27 19.96
CA PRO A 224 -24.28 11.01 19.78
C PRO A 224 -23.55 9.77 20.36
N ALA A 225 -22.21 9.81 20.45
CA ALA A 225 -21.40 8.64 20.80
C ALA A 225 -21.58 8.21 22.27
N GLU A 226 -21.74 9.18 23.18
CA GLU A 226 -21.93 8.89 24.59
C GLU A 226 -23.32 8.32 24.89
N GLU A 227 -24.36 8.86 24.24
CA GLU A 227 -25.74 8.37 24.35
C GLU A 227 -25.91 6.97 23.74
N TRP A 228 -25.33 6.75 22.56
CA TRP A 228 -25.29 5.43 21.92
C TRP A 228 -24.55 4.41 22.78
N THR A 229 -23.42 4.78 23.37
CA THR A 229 -22.66 3.90 24.28
C THR A 229 -23.45 3.58 25.56
N LYS A 230 -24.16 4.56 26.14
CA LYS A 230 -25.06 4.35 27.28
C LYS A 230 -26.21 3.41 26.92
N PHE A 231 -26.80 3.57 25.74
CA PHE A 231 -27.84 2.69 25.21
C PHE A 231 -27.34 1.25 25.03
N LEU A 232 -26.20 1.04 24.35
CA LEU A 232 -25.63 -0.29 24.13
C LEU A 232 -25.31 -1.01 25.45
N LYS A 233 -24.79 -0.30 26.46
CA LYS A 233 -24.56 -0.85 27.81
C LYS A 233 -25.87 -1.29 28.48
N LYS A 234 -26.95 -0.50 28.35
CA LYS A 234 -28.29 -0.82 28.89
C LYS A 234 -28.92 -2.00 28.15
N TRP A 235 -28.79 -2.05 26.83
CA TRP A 235 -29.30 -3.13 25.98
C TRP A 235 -28.58 -4.46 26.26
N LYS A 236 -27.25 -4.48 26.38
CA LYS A 236 -26.48 -5.67 26.79
C LYS A 236 -26.96 -6.23 28.15
N LYS A 237 -27.28 -5.36 29.11
CA LYS A 237 -27.86 -5.77 30.40
C LYS A 237 -29.27 -6.37 30.26
N LEU A 238 -30.10 -5.82 29.38
CA LEU A 238 -31.44 -6.34 29.05
C LEU A 238 -31.38 -7.71 28.38
N LYS A 239 -30.50 -7.90 27.40
CA LYS A 239 -30.28 -9.19 26.74
C LYS A 239 -29.78 -10.25 27.72
N LYS A 240 -28.86 -9.89 28.64
CA LYS A 240 -28.39 -10.80 29.71
C LYS A 240 -29.52 -11.23 30.67
N ARG A 241 -30.62 -10.46 30.76
CA ARG A 241 -31.80 -10.76 31.57
C ARG A 241 -32.91 -11.50 30.80
N GLY A 242 -32.63 -11.98 29.58
CA GLY A 242 -33.59 -12.73 28.77
C GLY A 242 -34.51 -11.88 27.89
N GLY A 243 -34.14 -10.62 27.62
CA GLY A 243 -34.86 -9.78 26.66
C GLY A 243 -34.89 -10.36 25.24
N THR A 244 -35.99 -10.15 24.53
CA THR A 244 -36.25 -10.68 23.18
C THR A 244 -35.37 -10.06 22.10
N ALA A 245 -35.21 -10.79 20.99
CA ALA A 245 -34.38 -10.43 19.84
C ALA A 245 -35.09 -9.42 18.93
N GLU A 246 -35.24 -8.18 19.39
CA GLU A 246 -35.56 -7.07 18.50
C GLU A 246 -34.27 -6.54 17.84
N SER A 247 -34.39 -5.93 16.65
CA SER A 247 -33.26 -5.28 15.99
C SER A 247 -32.74 -4.12 16.88
N ILE A 248 -31.42 -4.01 17.00
CA ILE A 248 -30.76 -3.00 17.84
C ILE A 248 -31.13 -1.58 17.38
N ALA A 249 -31.38 -1.39 16.07
CA ALA A 249 -31.77 -0.12 15.48
C ALA A 249 -33.18 0.33 15.91
N ASP A 250 -34.15 -0.59 15.97
CA ASP A 250 -35.55 -0.27 16.33
C ASP A 250 -35.69 0.01 17.83
N ALA A 251 -34.91 -0.69 18.66
CA ALA A 251 -34.84 -0.43 20.09
C ALA A 251 -34.22 0.94 20.42
N PHE A 252 -33.25 1.41 19.61
CA PHE A 252 -32.62 2.72 19.82
C PHE A 252 -33.51 3.87 19.40
N LYS A 253 -34.17 3.76 18.24
CA LYS A 253 -35.12 4.78 17.75
C LYS A 253 -36.24 5.06 18.75
N ARG A 254 -36.75 4.04 19.45
CA ARG A 254 -37.75 4.20 20.52
C ARG A 254 -37.19 4.79 21.81
N TRP A 255 -35.90 4.65 22.09
CA TRP A 255 -35.28 5.23 23.27
C TRP A 255 -35.04 6.74 23.13
N GLN A 256 -34.85 7.21 21.89
CA GLN A 256 -34.67 8.63 21.58
C GLN A 256 -35.99 9.44 21.53
N GLN A 257 -37.15 8.77 21.52
CA GLN A 257 -38.49 9.39 21.59
C GLN A 257 -38.97 9.48 23.04
#